data_AF-A0A384TLM9-F1
#
_entry.id   AF-A0A384TLM9-F1
#
_cell.length_a   1.000
_cell.length_b   1.000
_cell.length_c   1.000
_cell.angle_alpha   90.00
_cell.angle_beta   90.00
_cell.angle_gamma   90.00
#
_symmetry.space_group_name_H-M   'P 1'
#
loop_
_entity.id
_entity.type
_entity.pdbx_description
1 polymer ?
#
loop_
_entity_poly.entity_id
_entity_poly.type
_entity_poly.pdbx_seq_one_letter_code
_entity_poly.pdbx_strand_id
1 'polypeptide(L)'
;DPTKQTKFKGIKTYISYRVTPSHTGHPVYRRYKHFDWLYNRLLHKFTVISVPHLPEKQATGRFEEDFIEKRKRRLVLWMNHMTSHPVLSQYEGFEHFLMCTDDKQWKLGKRRAEKDEMVGAHFMLTLQIPSEHQDLQDVEERVDNFKTFAK
;
A
#
# COMPACT_ATOMS: atom_id res chain seq x y z
N ASP A 1 15.00 -7.96 5.57
CA ASP A 1 15.17 -9.41 5.32
C ASP A 1 13.90 -10.19 5.60
N PRO A 2 13.65 -11.30 4.87
CA PRO A 2 12.56 -12.23 5.14
C PRO A 2 12.91 -13.16 6.31
N THR A 3 11.98 -13.35 7.24
CA THR A 3 12.16 -14.22 8.41
C THR A 3 10.93 -15.11 8.59
N LYS A 4 11.16 -16.41 8.79
CA LYS A 4 10.09 -17.36 9.10
C LYS A 4 9.66 -17.19 10.55
N GLN A 5 8.38 -16.91 10.77
CA GLN A 5 7.78 -16.72 12.10
C GLN A 5 6.58 -17.65 12.27
N THR A 6 6.27 -17.99 13.52
CA THR A 6 5.11 -18.80 13.89
C THR A 6 4.17 -18.02 14.81
N LYS A 7 2.89 -18.40 14.83
CA LYS A 7 1.89 -17.90 15.77
C LYS A 7 1.01 -19.04 16.25
N PHE A 8 0.23 -18.78 17.30
CA PHE A 8 -0.61 -19.78 17.96
C PHE A 8 0.21 -21.00 18.41
N LYS A 9 1.28 -20.74 19.18
CA LYS A 9 2.17 -21.79 19.70
C LYS A 9 2.68 -22.76 18.61
N GLY A 10 3.08 -22.22 17.46
CA GLY A 10 3.66 -23.00 16.36
C GLY A 10 2.68 -23.47 15.27
N ILE A 11 1.36 -23.42 15.51
CA ILE A 11 0.36 -23.96 14.58
C ILE A 11 0.37 -23.26 13.22
N LYS A 12 0.65 -21.94 13.19
CA LYS A 12 0.60 -21.17 11.94
C LYS A 12 1.91 -20.46 11.65
N THR A 13 2.53 -20.84 10.54
CA THR A 13 3.80 -20.28 10.06
C THR A 13 3.60 -19.31 8.90
N TYR A 14 4.39 -18.23 8.88
CA TYR A 14 4.40 -17.22 7.83
C TYR A 14 5.79 -16.60 7.65
N ILE A 15 6.03 -15.97 6.50
CA ILE A 15 7.20 -15.13 6.26
C ILE A 15 6.86 -13.70 6.65
N SER A 16 7.71 -13.10 7.48
CA SER A 16 7.67 -11.71 7.90
C SER A 16 8.81 -10.95 7.24
N TYR A 17 8.54 -9.73 6.80
CA TYR A 17 9.53 -8.85 6.19
C TYR A 17 9.83 -7.71 7.17
N ARG A 18 11.12 -7.50 7.44
CA ARG A 18 11.58 -6.30 8.16
C ARG A 18 11.46 -5.10 7.23
N VAL A 19 10.70 -4.09 7.65
CA VAL A 19 10.53 -2.79 6.99
C VAL A 19 11.11 -1.73 7.92
N THR A 20 12.04 -0.91 7.41
CA THR A 20 12.69 0.14 8.21
C THR A 20 12.49 1.48 7.51
N PRO A 21 11.60 2.34 8.02
CA PRO A 21 11.43 3.69 7.47
C PRO A 21 12.70 4.51 7.68
N SER A 22 13.15 5.24 6.66
CA SER A 22 14.39 6.02 6.72
C SER A 22 14.32 7.19 7.71
N HIS A 23 13.14 7.80 7.86
CA HIS A 23 12.94 8.97 8.71
C HIS A 23 12.95 8.66 10.22
N THR A 24 12.70 7.41 10.62
CA THR A 24 12.71 7.01 12.05
C THR A 24 13.77 5.97 12.39
N GLY A 25 14.25 5.20 11.41
CA GLY A 25 15.22 4.12 11.63
C GLY A 25 14.68 2.93 12.44
N HIS A 26 13.44 2.99 12.93
CA HIS A 26 12.84 1.95 13.76
C HIS A 26 12.20 0.86 12.91
N PRO A 27 12.66 -0.41 12.98
CA PRO A 27 12.12 -1.46 12.15
C PRO A 27 10.76 -1.94 12.65
N VAL A 28 9.84 -2.20 11.71
CA VAL A 28 8.61 -2.94 11.92
C VAL A 28 8.61 -4.24 11.14
N TYR A 29 7.86 -5.23 11.62
CA TYR A 29 7.76 -6.54 10.97
C TYR A 29 6.38 -6.70 10.34
N ARG A 30 6.35 -6.96 9.03
CA ARG A 30 5.12 -7.08 8.25
C ARG A 30 5.17 -8.33 7.40
N ARG A 31 4.18 -9.20 7.55
CA ARG A 31 3.98 -10.33 6.63
C ARG A 31 3.22 -9.89 5.38
N TYR A 32 3.27 -10.67 4.31
CA TYR A 32 2.56 -10.38 3.06
C TYR A 32 1.07 -10.04 3.27
N LYS A 33 0.36 -10.74 4.17
CA LYS A 33 -1.06 -10.44 4.47
C LYS A 33 -1.28 -9.01 5.02
N HIS A 34 -0.29 -8.38 5.63
CA HIS A 34 -0.39 -6.98 6.07
C HIS A 34 -0.23 -6.02 4.89
N PHE A 35 0.65 -6.32 3.94
CA PHE A 35 0.75 -5.58 2.67
C PHE A 35 -0.56 -5.69 1.87
N ASP A 36 -1.10 -6.89 1.74
CA ASP A 36 -2.39 -7.14 1.09
C ASP A 36 -3.53 -6.33 1.72
N TRP A 37 -3.58 -6.27 3.06
CA TRP A 37 -4.55 -5.41 3.74
C TRP A 37 -4.39 -3.94 3.35
N LEU A 38 -3.16 -3.41 3.38
CA LEU A 38 -2.89 -2.02 3.03
C LEU A 38 -3.25 -1.74 1.57
N TYR A 39 -2.85 -2.60 0.64
CA TYR A 39 -3.20 -2.48 -0.77
C TYR A 39 -4.71 -2.38 -0.99
N ASN A 40 -5.51 -3.23 -0.34
CA ASN A 40 -6.97 -3.15 -0.42
C ASN A 40 -7.56 -1.88 0.23
N ARG A 41 -6.87 -1.26 1.20
CA ARG A 41 -7.27 0.05 1.73
C ARG A 41 -6.96 1.17 0.75
N LEU A 42 -5.79 1.12 0.12
CA LEU A 42 -5.39 2.10 -0.91
C LEU A 42 -6.35 2.08 -2.10
N LEU A 43 -6.69 0.90 -2.63
CA LEU A 43 -7.65 0.77 -3.73
C LEU A 43 -9.05 1.28 -3.37
N HIS A 44 -9.49 1.02 -2.15
CA HIS A 44 -10.80 1.50 -1.69
C HIS A 44 -10.83 3.03 -1.50
N LYS A 45 -9.72 3.61 -1.04
CA LYS A 45 -9.61 5.04 -0.75
C LYS A 45 -9.38 5.88 -2.00
N PHE A 46 -8.43 5.51 -2.84
CA PHE A 46 -7.95 6.33 -3.94
C PHE A 46 -8.42 5.79 -5.29
N THR A 47 -9.48 6.37 -5.85
CA THR A 47 -10.08 5.92 -7.12
C THR A 47 -9.42 6.52 -8.37
N VAL A 48 -8.79 7.69 -8.24
CA VAL A 48 -8.11 8.40 -9.36
C VAL A 48 -6.60 8.26 -9.33
N ILE A 49 -6.05 7.55 -8.35
CA ILE A 49 -4.61 7.31 -8.24
C ILE A 49 -4.33 5.86 -8.62
N SER A 50 -3.39 5.66 -9.53
CA SER A 50 -2.90 4.32 -9.86
C SER A 50 -2.07 3.76 -8.70
N VAL A 51 -2.62 2.80 -7.97
CA VAL A 51 -1.94 2.13 -6.87
C VAL A 51 -1.07 1.00 -7.42
N PRO A 52 0.25 0.94 -7.10
CA PRO A 52 1.12 -0.12 -7.60
C PRO A 52 0.63 -1.50 -7.14
N HIS A 53 0.63 -2.48 -8.04
CA HIS A 53 0.14 -3.83 -7.75
C HIS A 53 1.11 -4.60 -6.84
N LEU A 54 0.56 -5.39 -5.92
CA LEU A 54 1.36 -6.32 -5.12
C LEU A 54 1.79 -7.55 -5.95
N PRO A 55 2.93 -8.18 -5.62
CA PRO A 55 3.27 -9.49 -6.17
C PRO A 55 2.22 -10.53 -5.79
N GLU A 56 2.08 -11.58 -6.59
CA GLU A 56 1.02 -12.58 -6.45
C GLU A 56 0.93 -13.26 -5.09
N LYS A 57 -0.32 -13.62 -4.74
CA LYS A 57 -0.63 -14.54 -3.64
C LYS A 57 -0.33 -15.96 -4.11
N GLN A 58 0.48 -16.68 -3.34
CA GLN A 58 0.78 -18.08 -3.58
C GLN A 58 0.63 -18.85 -2.26
N ALA A 59 -0.11 -19.95 -2.29
CA ALA A 59 -0.33 -20.82 -1.14
C ALA A 59 0.69 -21.97 -1.10
N THR A 60 0.79 -22.70 -2.20
CA THR A 60 1.79 -23.77 -2.44
C THR A 60 3.16 -23.15 -2.68
N GLY A 61 4.25 -23.78 -2.23
CA GLY A 61 5.62 -23.26 -2.44
C GLY A 61 5.93 -21.93 -1.74
N ARG A 62 5.04 -21.39 -0.90
CA ARG A 62 5.20 -20.06 -0.26
C ARG A 62 6.41 -19.91 0.67
N PHE A 63 7.11 -21.00 0.93
CA PHE A 63 8.30 -21.08 1.76
C PHE A 63 9.57 -21.40 0.96
N GLU A 64 9.46 -21.59 -0.35
CA GLU A 64 10.61 -21.78 -1.24
C GLU A 64 11.42 -20.48 -1.33
N GLU A 65 12.74 -20.63 -1.37
CA GLU A 65 13.67 -19.49 -1.31
C GLU A 65 13.51 -18.56 -2.51
N ASP A 66 13.48 -19.11 -3.73
CA ASP A 66 13.29 -18.36 -4.97
C ASP A 66 12.00 -17.53 -4.95
N PHE A 67 10.92 -18.13 -4.41
CA PHE A 67 9.66 -17.44 -4.27
C PHE A 67 9.74 -16.28 -3.27
N ILE A 68 10.36 -16.50 -2.11
CA ILE A 68 10.54 -15.48 -1.08
C ILE A 68 11.38 -14.32 -1.61
N GLU A 69 12.47 -14.60 -2.33
CA GLU A 69 13.37 -13.60 -2.88
C GLU A 69 12.72 -12.81 -4.02
N LYS A 70 12.05 -13.48 -4.96
CA LYS A 70 11.27 -12.81 -6.03
C LYS A 70 10.19 -11.90 -5.44
N ARG A 71 9.48 -12.37 -4.42
CA ARG A 71 8.47 -11.56 -3.71
C ARG A 71 9.11 -10.38 -2.98
N LYS A 72 10.23 -10.57 -2.28
CA LYS A 72 10.96 -9.49 -1.60
C LYS A 72 11.33 -8.39 -2.59
N ARG A 73 11.94 -8.72 -3.74
CA ARG A 73 12.31 -7.74 -4.78
C ARG A 73 11.11 -6.92 -5.24
N ARG A 74 9.97 -7.58 -5.53
CA ARG A 74 8.73 -6.88 -5.94
C ARG A 74 8.12 -6.03 -4.82
N LEU A 75 8.20 -6.47 -3.55
CA LEU A 75 7.76 -5.67 -2.41
C LEU A 75 8.64 -4.43 -2.19
N VAL A 76 9.93 -4.50 -2.48
CA VAL A 76 10.83 -3.33 -2.46
C VAL A 76 10.42 -2.33 -3.53
N LEU A 77 10.19 -2.76 -4.76
CA LEU A 77 9.72 -1.88 -5.84
C LEU A 77 8.36 -1.23 -5.50
N TRP A 78 7.44 -2.03 -4.96
CA TRP A 78 6.15 -1.54 -4.48
C TRP A 78 6.32 -0.47 -3.40
N MET A 79 7.18 -0.73 -2.40
CA MET A 79 7.44 0.22 -1.30
C MET A 79 8.06 1.52 -1.83
N ASN A 80 9.05 1.43 -2.71
CA ASN A 80 9.70 2.61 -3.30
C ASN A 80 8.68 3.50 -4.01
N HIS A 81 7.81 2.90 -4.84
CA HIS A 81 6.74 3.63 -5.53
C HIS A 81 5.75 4.28 -4.55
N MET A 82 5.37 3.58 -3.49
CA MET A 82 4.50 4.12 -2.44
C MET A 82 5.13 5.31 -1.73
N THR A 83 6.41 5.22 -1.39
CA THR A 83 7.13 6.30 -0.69
C THR A 83 7.46 7.50 -1.56
N SER A 84 7.62 7.32 -2.88
CA SER A 84 7.90 8.43 -3.81
C SER A 84 6.66 9.18 -4.26
N HIS A 85 5.46 8.60 -4.09
CA HIS A 85 4.22 9.22 -4.53
C HIS A 85 3.74 10.26 -3.50
N PRO A 86 3.47 11.53 -3.89
CA PRO A 86 3.19 12.62 -2.95
C PRO A 86 1.92 12.40 -2.12
N VAL A 87 0.87 11.82 -2.69
CA VAL A 87 -0.37 11.51 -1.95
C VAL A 87 -0.28 10.20 -1.16
N LEU A 88 0.13 9.08 -1.80
CA LEU A 88 0.13 7.77 -1.15
C LEU A 88 1.10 7.69 0.05
N SER A 89 2.23 8.40 0.01
CA SER A 89 3.21 8.44 1.10
C SER A 89 2.68 9.13 2.36
N GLN A 90 1.72 10.05 2.20
CA GLN A 90 1.07 10.81 3.28
C GLN A 90 -0.20 10.13 3.82
N TYR A 91 -0.58 8.97 3.28
CA TYR A 91 -1.77 8.27 3.76
C TYR A 91 -1.56 7.76 5.19
N GLU A 92 -2.43 8.16 6.12
CA GLU A 92 -2.35 7.73 7.54
C GLU A 92 -2.32 6.20 7.72
N GLY A 93 -3.03 5.44 6.87
CA GLY A 93 -3.00 3.99 6.94
C GLY A 93 -1.66 3.39 6.51
N PHE A 94 -0.92 4.09 5.64
CA PHE A 94 0.44 3.73 5.26
C PHE A 94 1.45 4.13 6.35
N GLU A 95 1.32 5.31 6.94
CA GLU A 95 2.13 5.71 8.09
C GLU A 95 1.96 4.72 9.27
N HIS A 96 0.72 4.39 9.63
CA HIS A 96 0.43 3.35 10.64
C HIS A 96 1.06 2.00 10.27
N PHE A 97 1.03 1.63 8.98
CA PHE A 97 1.71 0.44 8.48
C PHE A 97 3.22 0.48 8.71
N LEU A 98 3.87 1.63 8.56
CA LEU A 98 5.30 1.79 8.73
C LEU A 98 5.76 1.92 10.18
N MET A 99 4.91 2.48 11.05
CA MET A 99 5.34 2.95 12.37
C MET A 99 4.85 2.09 13.55
N CYS A 100 3.72 1.38 13.41
CA CYS A 100 3.11 0.67 14.54
C CYS A 100 3.88 -0.61 14.92
N THR A 101 4.43 -0.66 16.13
CA THR A 101 5.12 -1.84 16.69
C THR A 101 4.25 -2.68 17.63
N ASP A 102 3.25 -2.07 18.27
CA ASP A 102 2.37 -2.77 19.22
C ASP A 102 1.20 -3.50 18.54
N ASP A 103 0.94 -4.73 18.97
CA ASP A 103 -0.08 -5.61 18.39
C ASP A 103 -1.53 -5.16 18.66
N LYS A 104 -1.79 -4.51 19.80
CA LYS A 104 -3.12 -3.99 20.13
C LYS A 104 -3.39 -2.71 19.32
N GLN A 105 -2.43 -1.78 19.29
CA GLN A 105 -2.49 -0.57 18.49
C GLN A 105 -2.59 -0.88 17.00
N TRP A 106 -1.91 -1.93 16.53
CA TRP A 106 -2.03 -2.41 15.15
C TRP A 106 -3.49 -2.70 14.79
N LYS A 107 -4.19 -3.46 15.63
CA LYS A 107 -5.61 -3.81 15.42
C LYS A 107 -6.52 -2.58 15.45
N LEU A 108 -6.27 -1.63 16.36
CA LEU A 108 -7.04 -0.40 16.46
C LEU A 108 -6.85 0.48 15.21
N GLY A 109 -5.62 0.75 14.80
CA GLY A 109 -5.34 1.53 13.60
C GLY A 109 -5.83 0.85 12.32
N LYS A 110 -5.78 -0.49 12.25
CA LYS A 110 -6.44 -1.22 11.16
C LYS A 110 -7.94 -0.93 11.08
N ARG A 111 -8.65 -1.00 12.21
CA ARG A 111 -10.09 -0.73 12.28
C ARG A 111 -10.41 0.73 11.95
N ARG A 112 -9.56 1.68 12.38
CA ARG A 112 -9.71 3.10 12.04
C ARG A 112 -9.65 3.30 10.53
N ALA A 113 -8.62 2.78 9.86
CA ALA A 113 -8.50 2.85 8.41
C ALA A 113 -9.57 2.05 7.64
N GLU A 114 -10.18 1.05 8.27
CA GLU A 114 -11.31 0.31 7.70
C GLU A 114 -12.64 1.09 7.77
N LYS A 115 -12.76 2.05 8.69
CA LYS A 115 -13.95 2.90 8.91
C LYS A 115 -13.84 4.29 8.28
N ASP A 116 -12.78 4.56 7.53
CA ASP A 116 -12.58 5.84 6.84
C ASP A 116 -13.73 6.10 5.85
N GLU A 117 -14.39 7.25 6.00
CA GLU A 117 -15.51 7.68 5.16
C GLU A 117 -15.05 8.46 3.92
N MET A 118 -13.84 9.04 3.97
CA MET A 118 -13.26 9.84 2.88
C MET A 118 -12.58 8.93 1.85
N VAL A 119 -13.40 8.06 1.25
CA VAL A 119 -13.02 7.01 0.29
C VAL A 119 -13.82 7.13 -1.00
N GLY A 120 -13.32 6.55 -2.09
CA GLY A 120 -14.03 6.58 -3.36
C GLY A 120 -14.17 8.00 -3.91
N ALA A 121 -15.38 8.38 -4.33
CA ALA A 121 -15.67 9.74 -4.78
C ALA A 121 -15.49 10.79 -3.66
N HIS A 122 -15.75 10.44 -2.39
CA HIS A 122 -15.60 11.37 -1.26
C HIS A 122 -14.16 11.80 -1.03
N PHE A 123 -13.17 11.01 -1.47
CA PHE A 123 -11.77 11.42 -1.46
C PHE A 123 -11.54 12.72 -2.24
N MET A 124 -12.30 12.99 -3.31
CA MET A 124 -12.14 14.22 -4.11
C MET A 124 -12.42 15.49 -3.29
N LEU A 125 -13.24 15.39 -2.24
CA LEU A 125 -13.53 16.52 -1.33
C LEU A 125 -12.33 16.91 -0.45
N THR A 126 -11.29 16.08 -0.40
CA THR A 126 -10.03 16.40 0.30
C THR A 126 -9.04 17.17 -0.55
N LEU A 127 -9.30 17.27 -1.87
CA LEU A 127 -8.41 17.93 -2.81
C LEU A 127 -8.73 19.43 -2.86
N GLN A 128 -7.69 20.25 -2.81
CA GLN A 128 -7.77 21.66 -3.18
C GLN A 128 -7.37 21.77 -4.65
N ILE A 129 -8.29 22.24 -5.48
CA ILE A 129 -8.03 22.49 -6.90
C ILE A 129 -7.60 23.94 -7.12
N PRO A 130 -6.79 24.25 -8.15
CA PRO A 130 -6.51 25.62 -8.55
C PRO A 130 -7.80 26.39 -8.87
N SER A 131 -7.78 27.71 -8.65
CA SER A 131 -8.90 28.62 -9.00
C SER A 131 -8.95 28.99 -10.49
N GLU A 132 -7.94 28.58 -11.25
CA GLU A 132 -7.84 28.84 -12.68
C GLU A 132 -8.84 27.97 -13.45
N HIS A 133 -9.61 28.59 -14.34
CA HIS A 133 -10.54 27.85 -15.20
C HIS A 133 -9.79 27.27 -16.40
N GLN A 134 -10.01 25.97 -16.63
CA GLN A 134 -9.56 25.27 -17.83
C GLN A 134 -10.76 24.94 -18.71
N ASP A 135 -10.59 24.94 -20.03
CA ASP A 135 -11.60 24.46 -20.96
C ASP A 135 -11.78 22.94 -20.79
N LEU A 136 -13.03 22.50 -20.67
CA LEU A 136 -13.33 21.08 -20.51
C LEU A 136 -13.02 20.27 -21.78
N GLN A 137 -13.07 20.90 -22.96
CA GLN A 137 -12.72 20.24 -24.21
C GLN A 137 -11.22 19.91 -24.25
N ASP A 138 -10.36 20.83 -23.78
CA ASP A 138 -8.92 20.59 -23.68
C ASP A 138 -8.59 19.46 -22.69
N VAL A 139 -9.33 19.38 -21.59
CA VAL A 139 -9.19 18.30 -20.59
C VAL A 139 -9.59 16.95 -21.19
N GLU A 140 -10.69 16.89 -21.94
CA GLU A 140 -11.14 15.67 -22.62
C GLU A 140 -10.11 15.20 -23.65
N GLU A 141 -9.59 16.10 -24.49
CA GLU A 141 -8.53 15.78 -25.44
C GLU A 141 -7.27 15.24 -24.72
N ARG A 142 -6.91 15.83 -23.58
CA ARG A 142 -5.78 15.34 -22.77
C ARG A 142 -6.00 13.93 -22.24
N VAL A 143 -7.23 13.59 -21.84
CA VAL A 143 -7.63 12.25 -21.38
C VAL A 143 -7.56 11.24 -22.53
N ASP A 144 -8.07 11.57 -23.72
CA ASP A 144 -8.04 10.69 -24.88
C ASP A 144 -6.61 10.42 -25.39
N ASN A 145 -5.77 11.46 -25.38
CA ASN A 145 -4.35 11.33 -25.66
C ASN A 145 -3.65 10.39 -24.66
N PHE A 146 -3.96 10.51 -23.37
CA PHE A 146 -3.42 9.60 -22.35
C PHE A 146 -3.91 8.15 -22.55
N LYS A 147 -5.20 7.97 -22.85
CA LYS A 147 -5.81 6.67 -23.10
C LYS A 147 -5.17 5.97 -24.30
N THR A 148 -4.79 6.72 -25.32
CA THR A 148 -4.08 6.19 -26.50
C THR A 148 -2.65 5.80 -26.15
N PHE A 149 -1.93 6.62 -25.36
CA PHE A 149 -0.58 6.30 -24.90
C PHE A 149 -0.50 5.05 -24.02
N ALA A 150 -1.53 4.81 -23.19
CA ALA A 150 -1.55 3.70 -22.23
C ALA A 150 -1.95 2.33 -22.86
N LYS A 151 -2.35 2.30 -24.13
CA LYS A 151 -2.59 1.06 -24.88
C LYS A 151 -1.29 0.46 -25.39
#